data_AF-X0XG71-F1
#
_entry.id   AF-X0XG71-F1
#
_cell.length_a   1.000
_cell.length_b   1.000
_cell.length_c   1.000
_cell.angle_alpha   90.00
_cell.angle_beta   90.00
_cell.angle_gamma   90.00
#
_symmetry.space_group_name_H-M   'P 1'
#
loop_
_entity.id
_entity.type
_entity.pdbx_description
1 polymer ?
#
loop_
_entity_poly.entity_id
_entity_poly.type
_entity_poly.pdbx_seq_one_letter_code
_entity_poly.pdbx_strand_id
1 'polypeptide(L)'
;MKAGSITEGEYSGSGISHYVEHMLFKGTERRGVGEIDREIRGLGGQIGGYTSFDRTVYHVVIPGDHFVTALDILADALMNSTVDPEELKKEREVILREIDMGEDDPDRFLSRLFWSTVYHEHPYRYPVIGYRTLFEGLTREDLLDYYHRMYRPNNIILVGVGDFDSQIALAHIKEAFADFERGSLPPVYIPDEPE
;
A
#
# COMPACT_ATOMS: atom_id res chain seq x y z
N MET A 1 -0.85 -6.94 2.81
CA MET A 1 -1.84 -6.63 3.85
C MET A 1 -3.24 -6.87 3.31
N LYS A 2 -4.22 -7.15 4.18
CA LYS A 2 -5.64 -7.24 3.77
C LYS A 2 -6.26 -5.83 3.78
N ALA A 3 -5.77 -5.01 2.87
CA ALA A 3 -6.19 -3.63 2.64
C ALA A 3 -6.07 -3.39 1.13
N GLY A 4 -7.18 -3.28 0.42
CA GLY A 4 -7.22 -2.96 -1.01
C GLY A 4 -8.38 -2.02 -1.30
N SER A 5 -8.67 -1.75 -2.57
CA SER A 5 -9.70 -0.76 -2.92
C SER A 5 -11.09 -1.10 -2.39
N ILE A 6 -11.42 -2.38 -2.14
CA ILE A 6 -12.73 -2.76 -1.58
C ILE A 6 -12.87 -2.48 -0.09
N THR A 7 -11.75 -2.26 0.59
CA THR A 7 -11.72 -2.03 2.04
C THR A 7 -11.58 -0.55 2.38
N GLU A 8 -11.72 0.34 1.38
CA GLU A 8 -11.59 1.79 1.54
C GLU A 8 -12.75 2.42 2.33
N GLY A 9 -13.90 1.75 2.42
CA GLY A 9 -15.01 2.17 3.26
C GLY A 9 -15.58 3.53 2.81
N GLU A 10 -15.53 4.54 3.69
CA GLU A 10 -15.95 5.91 3.37
C GLU A 10 -15.15 6.56 2.23
N TYR A 11 -13.94 6.04 1.97
CA TYR A 11 -13.07 6.49 0.89
C TYR A 11 -13.26 5.72 -0.42
N SER A 12 -14.27 4.84 -0.52
CA SER A 12 -14.46 3.96 -1.69
C SER A 12 -14.47 4.74 -3.00
N GLY A 13 -13.58 4.36 -3.91
CA GLY A 13 -13.43 4.98 -5.23
C GLY A 13 -12.55 6.23 -5.26
N SER A 14 -11.97 6.62 -4.14
CA SER A 14 -10.94 7.68 -4.10
C SER A 14 -9.54 7.17 -4.46
N GLY A 15 -9.27 5.87 -4.31
CA GLY A 15 -7.94 5.30 -4.52
C GLY A 15 -6.97 5.56 -3.36
N ILE A 16 -7.48 5.85 -2.15
CA ILE A 16 -6.66 6.10 -0.96
C ILE A 16 -5.69 4.95 -0.66
N SER A 17 -6.09 3.70 -0.93
CA SER A 17 -5.24 2.52 -0.73
C SER A 17 -4.01 2.55 -1.64
N HIS A 18 -4.20 2.93 -2.91
CA HIS A 18 -3.14 3.14 -3.89
C HIS A 18 -2.26 4.34 -3.52
N TYR A 19 -2.85 5.41 -3.02
CA TYR A 19 -2.08 6.59 -2.62
C TYR A 19 -1.17 6.32 -1.42
N VAL A 20 -1.64 5.59 -0.41
CA VAL A 20 -0.78 5.17 0.71
C VAL A 20 0.36 4.27 0.22
N GLU A 21 0.15 3.45 -0.81
CA GLU A 21 1.22 2.64 -1.40
C GLU A 21 2.34 3.47 -2.00
N HIS A 22 2.02 4.54 -2.73
CA HIS A 22 3.02 5.49 -3.23
C HIS A 22 3.81 6.17 -2.10
N MET A 23 3.17 6.35 -0.94
CA MET A 23 3.74 7.10 0.19
C MET A 23 4.58 6.23 1.14
N LEU A 24 4.31 4.92 1.26
CA LEU A 24 4.89 4.10 2.32
C LEU A 24 6.43 4.17 2.36
N PHE A 25 7.06 4.15 1.18
CA PHE A 25 8.53 4.16 1.04
C PHE A 25 9.13 5.56 0.84
N LYS A 26 8.33 6.64 0.93
CA LYS A 26 8.83 8.01 0.73
C LYS A 26 9.62 8.55 1.91
N GLY A 27 9.46 7.96 3.08
CA GLY A 27 10.24 8.32 4.25
C GLY A 27 9.61 7.82 5.53
N THR A 28 10.45 7.66 6.53
CA THR A 28 10.08 7.33 7.90
C THR A 28 10.73 8.33 8.86
N GLU A 29 10.50 8.18 10.15
CA GLU A 29 11.22 8.96 11.17
C GLU A 29 12.74 8.67 11.16
N ARG A 30 13.13 7.45 10.77
CA ARG A 30 14.53 6.99 10.76
C ARG A 30 15.22 7.18 9.40
N ARG A 31 14.47 7.20 8.30
CA ARG A 31 14.98 7.23 6.93
C ARG A 31 14.35 8.37 6.15
N GLY A 32 15.19 9.29 5.71
CA GLY A 32 14.77 10.44 4.92
C GLY A 32 14.30 10.08 3.50
N VAL A 33 13.84 11.10 2.79
CA VAL A 33 13.31 10.95 1.43
C VAL A 33 14.35 10.33 0.49
N GLY A 34 13.97 9.20 -0.11
CA GLY A 34 14.80 8.44 -1.05
C GLY A 34 15.92 7.61 -0.42
N GLU A 35 16.08 7.61 0.91
CA GLU A 35 17.09 6.78 1.58
C GLU A 35 16.73 5.29 1.53
N ILE A 36 15.44 4.94 1.71
CA ILE A 36 14.95 3.56 1.61
C ILE A 36 15.33 2.91 0.28
N ASP A 37 15.00 3.57 -0.83
CA ASP A 37 15.30 3.05 -2.18
C ASP A 37 16.82 2.97 -2.42
N ARG A 38 17.58 3.97 -1.97
CA ARG A 38 19.05 4.01 -2.10
C ARG A 38 19.71 2.88 -1.32
N GLU A 39 19.27 2.62 -0.09
CA GLU A 39 19.82 1.58 0.79
C GLU A 39 19.60 0.18 0.17
N ILE A 40 18.37 -0.12 -0.24
CA ILE A 40 18.03 -1.40 -0.89
C ILE A 40 18.82 -1.59 -2.19
N ARG A 41 18.85 -0.58 -3.07
CA ARG A 41 19.59 -0.67 -4.34
C ARG A 41 21.10 -0.77 -4.14
N GLY A 42 21.64 -0.09 -3.12
CA GLY A 42 23.05 -0.16 -2.77
C GLY A 42 23.51 -1.57 -2.39
N LEU A 43 22.58 -2.39 -1.89
CA LEU A 43 22.79 -3.80 -1.56
C LEU A 43 22.42 -4.76 -2.71
N GLY A 44 22.20 -4.23 -3.93
CA GLY A 44 21.80 -5.01 -5.09
C GLY A 44 20.36 -5.52 -5.04
N GLY A 45 19.53 -4.96 -4.17
CA GLY A 45 18.12 -5.29 -4.04
C GLY A 45 17.19 -4.38 -4.83
N GLN A 46 15.91 -4.73 -4.80
CA GLN A 46 14.79 -3.97 -5.34
C GLN A 46 13.66 -3.95 -4.31
N ILE A 47 12.98 -2.80 -4.20
CA ILE A 47 11.82 -2.60 -3.35
C ILE A 47 10.65 -2.13 -4.21
N GLY A 48 9.43 -2.56 -3.85
CA GLY A 48 8.25 -2.19 -4.59
C GLY A 48 6.96 -2.42 -3.83
N GLY A 49 5.91 -1.77 -4.31
CA GLY A 49 4.53 -1.89 -3.87
C GLY A 49 3.64 -2.28 -5.04
N TYR A 50 2.48 -2.87 -4.73
CA TYR A 50 1.33 -2.78 -5.60
C TYR A 50 0.04 -2.87 -4.79
N THR A 51 -0.98 -2.18 -5.26
CA THR A 51 -2.34 -2.26 -4.71
C THR A 51 -3.26 -2.99 -5.69
N SER A 52 -4.15 -3.80 -5.15
CA SER A 52 -5.20 -4.52 -5.87
C SER A 52 -6.53 -4.34 -5.14
N PHE A 53 -7.58 -4.99 -5.61
CA PHE A 53 -8.91 -4.88 -5.02
C PHE A 53 -8.93 -5.33 -3.55
N ASP A 54 -8.30 -6.47 -3.23
CA ASP A 54 -8.41 -7.08 -1.89
C ASP A 54 -7.18 -6.85 -1.00
N ARG A 55 -6.07 -6.39 -1.59
CA ARG A 55 -4.77 -6.32 -0.91
C ARG A 55 -3.82 -5.28 -1.50
N THR A 56 -2.97 -4.75 -0.63
CA THR A 56 -1.75 -4.01 -0.95
C THR A 56 -0.57 -4.86 -0.51
N VAL A 57 0.42 -5.01 -1.38
CA VAL A 57 1.61 -5.81 -1.15
C VAL A 57 2.83 -4.93 -1.24
N TYR A 58 3.66 -4.99 -0.20
CA TYR A 58 4.97 -4.36 -0.13
C TYR A 58 6.01 -5.46 -0.09
N HIS A 59 7.04 -5.35 -0.91
CA HIS A 59 8.02 -6.41 -1.06
C HIS A 59 9.42 -5.86 -1.31
N VAL A 60 10.41 -6.65 -0.88
CA VAL A 60 11.82 -6.45 -1.16
C VAL A 60 12.36 -7.75 -1.73
N VAL A 61 13.11 -7.66 -2.82
CA VAL A 61 13.92 -8.76 -3.38
C VAL A 61 15.38 -8.36 -3.23
N ILE A 62 16.17 -9.16 -2.52
CA ILE A 62 17.54 -8.81 -2.13
C ILE A 62 18.38 -10.09 -1.94
N PRO A 63 19.72 -10.04 -2.08
CA PRO A 63 20.58 -11.15 -1.66
C PRO A 63 20.32 -11.59 -0.21
N GLY A 64 20.33 -12.91 0.04
CA GLY A 64 19.95 -13.50 1.35
C GLY A 64 20.76 -12.97 2.54
N ASP A 65 22.04 -12.66 2.33
CA ASP A 65 22.94 -12.08 3.33
C ASP A 65 22.45 -10.72 3.89
N HIS A 66 21.52 -10.05 3.20
CA HIS A 66 20.96 -8.76 3.59
C HIS A 66 19.50 -8.86 4.09
N PHE A 67 19.03 -10.07 4.41
CA PHE A 67 17.67 -10.29 4.94
C PHE A 67 17.34 -9.39 6.12
N VAL A 68 18.23 -9.27 7.10
CA VAL A 68 18.00 -8.48 8.32
C VAL A 68 17.81 -7.00 7.99
N THR A 69 18.60 -6.46 7.06
CA THR A 69 18.47 -5.07 6.60
C THR A 69 17.15 -4.86 5.86
N ALA A 70 16.77 -5.76 4.96
CA ALA A 70 15.50 -5.65 4.25
C ALA A 70 14.29 -5.75 5.19
N LEU A 71 14.37 -6.60 6.21
CA LEU A 71 13.34 -6.72 7.23
C LEU A 71 13.22 -5.43 8.06
N ASP A 72 14.33 -4.84 8.51
CA ASP A 72 14.31 -3.57 9.26
C ASP A 72 13.74 -2.42 8.41
N ILE A 73 14.10 -2.34 7.12
CA ILE A 73 13.55 -1.34 6.20
C ILE A 73 12.04 -1.53 6.00
N LEU A 74 11.59 -2.75 5.72
CA LEU A 74 10.16 -3.03 5.53
C LEU A 74 9.35 -2.78 6.80
N ALA A 75 9.87 -3.19 7.95
CA ALA A 75 9.23 -2.99 9.24
C ALA A 75 9.13 -1.49 9.58
N ASP A 76 10.22 -0.74 9.41
CA ASP A 76 10.25 0.71 9.62
C ASP A 76 9.27 1.45 8.69
N ALA A 77 9.25 1.11 7.39
CA ALA A 77 8.32 1.71 6.45
C ALA A 77 6.85 1.41 6.79
N LEU A 78 6.55 0.18 7.20
CA LEU A 78 5.19 -0.25 7.55
C LEU A 78 4.65 0.37 8.85
N MET A 79 5.53 0.72 9.79
CA MET A 79 5.14 1.22 11.11
C MET A 79 5.30 2.73 11.25
N ASN A 80 6.32 3.30 10.61
CA ASN A 80 6.79 4.66 10.88
C ASN A 80 6.78 5.57 9.64
N SER A 81 6.00 5.24 8.59
CA SER A 81 5.85 6.14 7.45
C SER A 81 5.29 7.48 7.90
N THR A 82 5.98 8.57 7.52
CA THR A 82 5.63 9.93 7.98
C THR A 82 4.59 10.62 7.09
N VAL A 83 4.31 10.04 5.91
CA VAL A 83 3.50 10.65 4.85
C VAL A 83 3.94 12.11 4.65
N ASP A 84 5.20 12.30 4.26
CA ASP A 84 5.82 13.63 4.14
C ASP A 84 4.96 14.55 3.26
N PRO A 85 4.65 15.78 3.71
CA PRO A 85 3.70 16.66 3.00
C PRO A 85 4.22 17.16 1.66
N GLU A 86 5.53 17.28 1.46
CA GLU A 86 6.10 17.72 0.19
C GLU A 86 6.16 16.57 -0.81
N GLU A 87 6.53 15.36 -0.36
CA GLU A 87 6.42 14.15 -1.19
C GLU A 87 4.97 13.84 -1.53
N LEU A 88 4.03 14.05 -0.60
CA LEU A 88 2.60 13.83 -0.83
C LEU A 88 2.09 14.67 -2.01
N LYS A 89 2.47 15.97 -2.06
CA LYS A 89 2.12 16.86 -3.17
C LYS A 89 2.70 16.36 -4.49
N LYS A 90 3.96 15.90 -4.49
CA LYS A 90 4.61 15.37 -5.71
C LYS A 90 3.93 14.10 -6.20
N GLU A 91 3.66 13.17 -5.29
CA GLU A 91 3.00 11.90 -5.61
C GLU A 91 1.54 12.10 -6.05
N ARG A 92 0.86 13.15 -5.55
CA ARG A 92 -0.45 13.55 -6.08
C ARG A 92 -0.37 13.76 -7.59
N GLU A 93 0.60 14.56 -8.04
CA GLU A 93 0.77 14.87 -9.46
C GLU A 93 1.19 13.63 -10.28
N VAL A 94 1.94 12.69 -9.67
CA VAL A 94 2.28 11.42 -10.31
C VAL A 94 1.02 10.58 -10.54
N ILE A 95 0.21 10.38 -9.49
CA ILE A 95 -1.01 9.55 -9.57
C ILE A 95 -2.05 10.20 -10.49
N LEU A 96 -2.19 11.53 -10.48
CA LEU A 96 -3.08 12.21 -11.44
C LEU A 96 -2.69 11.93 -12.89
N ARG A 97 -1.39 11.91 -13.20
CA ARG A 97 -0.92 11.52 -14.53
C ARG A 97 -1.16 10.05 -14.83
N GLU A 98 -1.02 9.17 -13.84
CA GLU A 98 -1.32 7.74 -14.02
C GLU A 98 -2.81 7.48 -14.29
N ILE A 99 -3.70 8.25 -13.64
CA ILE A 99 -5.14 8.24 -13.93
C ILE A 99 -5.37 8.65 -15.38
N ASP A 100 -4.79 9.77 -15.84
CA ASP A 100 -4.95 10.24 -17.22
C ASP A 100 -4.40 9.23 -18.24
N MET A 101 -3.21 8.67 -17.98
CA MET A 101 -2.63 7.63 -18.81
C MET A 101 -3.50 6.37 -18.89
N GLY A 102 -4.26 6.06 -17.82
CA GLY A 102 -5.21 4.96 -17.81
C GLY A 102 -6.44 5.20 -18.69
N GLU A 103 -6.84 6.45 -18.89
CA GLU A 103 -7.94 6.82 -19.78
C GLU A 103 -7.54 6.75 -21.26
N ASP A 104 -6.25 6.99 -21.55
CA ASP A 104 -5.68 6.87 -22.90
C ASP A 104 -5.31 5.42 -23.29
N ASP A 105 -5.33 4.50 -22.32
CA ASP A 105 -5.06 3.07 -22.53
C ASP A 105 -6.37 2.28 -22.74
N PRO A 106 -6.61 1.72 -23.94
CA PRO A 106 -7.88 1.05 -24.26
C PRO A 106 -8.19 -0.16 -23.37
N ASP A 107 -7.18 -0.90 -22.93
CA ASP A 107 -7.37 -2.11 -22.12
C ASP A 107 -7.76 -1.74 -20.69
N ARG A 108 -7.10 -0.72 -20.12
CA ARG A 108 -7.44 -0.16 -18.80
C ARG A 108 -8.81 0.49 -18.81
N PHE A 109 -9.12 1.28 -19.83
CA PHE A 109 -10.42 1.91 -20.01
C PHE A 109 -11.54 0.87 -20.13
N LEU A 110 -11.35 -0.17 -20.95
CA LEU A 110 -12.29 -1.28 -21.08
C LEU A 110 -12.49 -2.01 -19.75
N SER A 111 -11.41 -2.33 -19.03
CA SER A 111 -11.48 -2.99 -17.72
C SER A 111 -12.28 -2.16 -16.71
N ARG A 112 -12.05 -0.84 -16.66
CA ARG A 112 -12.81 0.07 -15.80
C ARG A 112 -14.30 0.04 -16.13
N LEU A 113 -14.64 0.17 -17.42
CA LEU A 113 -16.04 0.11 -17.86
C LEU A 113 -16.69 -1.23 -17.55
N PHE A 114 -15.98 -2.33 -17.76
CA PHE A 114 -16.46 -3.68 -17.47
C PHE A 114 -16.84 -3.81 -15.99
N TRP A 115 -15.92 -3.49 -15.08
CA TRP A 115 -16.19 -3.58 -13.65
C TRP A 115 -17.30 -2.64 -13.19
N SER A 116 -17.34 -1.39 -13.70
CA SER A 116 -18.40 -0.45 -13.35
C SER A 116 -19.78 -0.82 -13.91
N THR A 117 -19.83 -1.69 -14.93
CA THR A 117 -21.07 -2.17 -15.54
C THR A 117 -21.57 -3.45 -14.87
N VAL A 118 -20.65 -4.37 -14.51
CA VAL A 118 -21.01 -5.65 -13.90
C VAL A 118 -21.41 -5.49 -12.42
N TYR A 119 -20.79 -4.54 -11.71
CA TYR A 119 -21.08 -4.28 -10.31
C TYR A 119 -21.84 -2.97 -10.11
N HIS A 120 -23.04 -3.08 -9.55
CA HIS A 120 -23.89 -1.93 -9.25
C HIS A 120 -23.54 -1.33 -7.89
N GLU A 121 -23.37 -2.17 -6.87
CA GLU A 121 -23.18 -1.76 -5.46
C GLU A 121 -21.82 -2.19 -4.92
N HIS A 122 -21.29 -3.33 -5.36
CA HIS A 122 -20.06 -3.94 -4.87
C HIS A 122 -18.84 -3.05 -5.19
N PRO A 123 -17.92 -2.84 -4.23
CA PRO A 123 -16.78 -1.94 -4.39
C PRO A 123 -15.82 -2.26 -5.55
N TYR A 124 -15.83 -3.48 -6.09
CA TYR A 124 -15.10 -3.82 -7.33
C TYR A 124 -15.48 -2.93 -8.52
N ARG A 125 -16.64 -2.27 -8.50
CA ARG A 125 -17.02 -1.27 -9.49
C ARG A 125 -16.05 -0.09 -9.58
N TYR A 126 -15.30 0.17 -8.51
CA TYR A 126 -14.36 1.28 -8.43
C TYR A 126 -12.98 0.87 -8.96
N PRO A 127 -12.34 1.69 -9.81
CA PRO A 127 -10.95 1.45 -10.18
C PRO A 127 -10.05 1.54 -8.96
N VAL A 128 -9.02 0.69 -8.88
CA VAL A 128 -8.08 0.65 -7.73
C VAL A 128 -7.39 2.00 -7.51
N ILE A 129 -7.04 2.70 -8.59
CA ILE A 129 -6.43 4.04 -8.55
C ILE A 129 -7.43 5.15 -8.19
N GLY A 130 -8.74 4.84 -8.16
CA GLY A 130 -9.81 5.80 -7.88
C GLY A 130 -10.26 6.63 -9.09
N TYR A 131 -11.33 7.40 -8.88
CA TYR A 131 -11.79 8.42 -9.81
C TYR A 131 -11.11 9.75 -9.49
N ARG A 132 -10.64 10.46 -10.52
CA ARG A 132 -9.97 11.76 -10.40
C ARG A 132 -10.65 12.72 -9.42
N THR A 133 -11.96 12.92 -9.55
CA THR A 133 -12.72 13.88 -8.73
C THR A 133 -12.76 13.51 -7.24
N LEU A 134 -12.75 12.22 -6.92
CA LEU A 134 -12.69 11.74 -5.52
C LEU A 134 -11.26 11.77 -4.99
N PHE A 135 -10.29 11.38 -5.83
CA PHE A 135 -8.87 11.41 -5.49
C PHE A 135 -8.38 12.82 -5.17
N GLU A 136 -8.77 13.83 -5.97
CA GLU A 136 -8.41 15.25 -5.76
C GLU A 136 -8.89 15.79 -4.41
N GLY A 137 -9.93 15.18 -3.82
CA GLY A 137 -10.47 15.54 -2.51
C GLY A 137 -9.69 14.99 -1.32
N LEU A 138 -8.78 14.02 -1.52
CA LEU A 138 -8.06 13.37 -0.44
C LEU A 138 -7.07 14.32 0.24
N THR A 139 -7.11 14.37 1.58
CA THR A 139 -6.18 15.15 2.41
C THR A 139 -5.08 14.28 3.01
N ARG A 140 -4.03 14.90 3.56
CA ARG A 140 -2.97 14.16 4.27
C ARG A 140 -3.54 13.46 5.51
N GLU A 141 -4.47 14.12 6.18
CA GLU A 141 -5.16 13.62 7.36
C GLU A 141 -5.96 12.35 7.03
N ASP A 142 -6.62 12.31 5.88
CA ASP A 142 -7.31 11.10 5.40
C ASP A 142 -6.32 9.93 5.21
N LEU A 143 -5.18 10.19 4.57
CA LEU A 143 -4.15 9.16 4.35
C LEU A 143 -3.60 8.63 5.68
N LEU A 144 -3.33 9.53 6.63
CA LEU A 144 -2.84 9.14 7.96
C LEU A 144 -3.89 8.34 8.73
N ASP A 145 -5.16 8.76 8.70
CA ASP A 145 -6.25 8.02 9.33
C ASP A 145 -6.38 6.61 8.73
N TYR A 146 -6.45 6.52 7.39
CA TYR A 146 -6.53 5.24 6.68
C TYR A 146 -5.31 4.35 6.97
N TYR A 147 -4.11 4.92 6.93
CA TYR A 147 -2.86 4.23 7.28
C TYR A 147 -2.94 3.67 8.70
N HIS A 148 -3.22 4.49 9.71
CA HIS A 148 -3.27 4.03 11.11
C HIS A 148 -4.41 3.05 11.40
N ARG A 149 -5.51 3.06 10.64
CA ARG A 149 -6.61 2.10 10.78
C ARG A 149 -6.30 0.75 10.13
N MET A 150 -5.69 0.75 8.95
CA MET A 150 -5.51 -0.44 8.12
C MET A 150 -4.16 -1.14 8.32
N TYR A 151 -3.12 -0.39 8.69
CA TYR A 151 -1.75 -0.88 8.85
C TYR A 151 -1.55 -1.30 10.30
N ARG A 152 -2.04 -2.50 10.60
CA ARG A 152 -1.96 -3.15 11.92
C ARG A 152 -1.41 -4.57 11.78
N PRO A 153 -0.69 -5.10 12.79
CA PRO A 153 -0.07 -6.42 12.71
C PRO A 153 -1.11 -7.54 12.54
N ASN A 154 -2.32 -7.39 13.10
CA ASN A 154 -3.43 -8.33 12.91
C ASN A 154 -4.14 -8.20 11.54
N ASN A 155 -3.63 -7.35 10.63
CA ASN A 155 -4.07 -7.21 9.23
C ASN A 155 -2.95 -7.49 8.21
N ILE A 156 -1.81 -7.98 8.68
CA ILE A 156 -0.59 -8.21 7.89
C ILE A 156 -0.29 -9.69 7.83
N ILE A 157 0.16 -10.14 6.66
CA ILE A 157 0.79 -11.45 6.46
C ILE A 157 2.18 -11.15 5.91
N LEU A 158 3.20 -11.64 6.59
CA LEU A 158 4.58 -11.59 6.14
C LEU A 158 4.93 -12.92 5.47
N VAL A 159 5.46 -12.86 4.26
CA VAL A 159 5.89 -14.02 3.48
C VAL A 159 7.36 -13.86 3.13
N GLY A 160 8.16 -14.86 3.46
CA GLY A 160 9.58 -14.93 3.08
C GLY A 160 9.83 -16.19 2.24
N VAL A 161 10.54 -16.04 1.12
CA VAL A 161 10.95 -17.14 0.24
C VAL A 161 12.38 -16.87 -0.22
N GLY A 162 13.27 -17.84 -0.05
CA GLY A 162 14.66 -17.70 -0.48
C GLY A 162 15.63 -18.50 0.37
N ASP A 163 16.90 -18.09 0.31
CA ASP A 163 18.01 -18.71 1.03
C ASP A 163 18.21 -18.01 2.38
N PHE A 164 17.52 -18.49 3.41
CA PHE A 164 17.68 -18.06 4.80
C PHE A 164 17.26 -19.16 5.77
N ASP A 165 17.81 -19.14 6.97
CA ASP A 165 17.35 -20.02 8.05
C ASP A 165 16.02 -19.50 8.63
N SER A 166 14.98 -20.33 8.55
CA SER A 166 13.64 -19.95 8.99
C SER A 166 13.53 -19.64 10.50
N GLN A 167 14.35 -20.25 11.34
CA GLN A 167 14.32 -20.02 12.79
C GLN A 167 14.97 -18.68 13.14
N ILE A 168 16.11 -18.39 12.51
CA ILE A 168 16.81 -17.10 12.64
C ILE A 168 15.92 -15.98 12.09
N ALA A 169 15.33 -16.17 10.91
CA ALA A 169 14.41 -15.20 10.31
C ALA A 169 13.21 -14.92 11.21
N LEU A 170 12.58 -15.97 11.77
CA LEU A 170 11.45 -15.80 12.68
C LEU A 170 11.82 -15.04 13.96
N ALA A 171 13.04 -15.22 14.49
CA ALA A 171 13.50 -14.47 15.65
C ALA A 171 13.60 -12.97 15.33
N HIS A 172 14.24 -12.62 14.22
CA HIS A 172 14.33 -11.21 13.79
C HIS A 172 12.98 -10.60 13.45
N ILE A 173 12.05 -11.36 12.84
CA ILE A 173 10.69 -10.88 12.58
C ILE A 173 9.96 -10.57 13.90
N LYS A 174 10.07 -11.44 14.90
CA LYS A 174 9.46 -11.19 16.21
C LYS A 174 10.02 -9.95 16.89
N GLU A 175 11.33 -9.73 16.77
CA GLU A 175 12.00 -8.56 17.32
C GLU A 175 11.58 -7.27 16.57
N ALA A 176 11.64 -7.28 15.25
CA ALA A 176 11.32 -6.11 14.41
C ALA A 176 9.87 -5.63 14.57
N PHE A 177 8.93 -6.54 14.88
CA PHE A 177 7.52 -6.22 15.07
C PHE A 177 7.06 -6.30 16.54
N ALA A 178 8.00 -6.38 17.51
CA ALA A 178 7.68 -6.59 18.92
C ALA A 178 6.77 -5.50 19.50
N ASP A 179 7.06 -4.24 19.14
CA ASP A 179 6.33 -3.06 19.61
C ASP A 179 5.12 -2.71 18.71
N PHE A 180 4.85 -3.52 17.67
CA PHE A 180 3.71 -3.27 16.80
C PHE A 180 2.44 -3.83 17.45
N GLU A 181 1.65 -2.94 18.04
CA GLU A 181 0.43 -3.34 18.75
C GLU A 181 -0.73 -3.67 17.80
N ARG A 182 -1.47 -4.72 18.17
CA ARG A 182 -2.74 -5.07 17.50
C ARG A 182 -3.76 -3.97 17.73
N GLY A 183 -4.53 -3.67 16.69
CA GLY A 183 -5.57 -2.65 16.72
C GLY A 183 -6.93 -3.18 16.29
N SER A 184 -7.97 -2.43 16.62
CA SER A 184 -9.29 -2.63 16.00
C SER A 184 -9.18 -2.32 14.51
N LEU A 185 -9.68 -3.23 13.67
CA LEU A 185 -9.79 -3.01 12.23
C LEU A 185 -11.19 -2.46 11.92
N PRO A 186 -11.32 -1.54 10.96
CA PRO A 186 -12.63 -1.10 10.52
C PRO A 186 -13.41 -2.30 9.96
N PRO A 187 -14.72 -2.41 10.24
CA PRO A 187 -15.54 -3.44 9.64
C PRO A 187 -15.55 -3.23 8.12
N VAL A 188 -15.25 -4.29 7.38
CA VAL A 188 -15.36 -4.30 5.92
C VAL A 188 -16.79 -4.69 5.58
N TYR A 189 -17.59 -3.72 5.15
CA TYR A 189 -18.93 -3.97 4.64
C TYR A 189 -18.89 -4.07 3.12
N ILE A 190 -19.29 -5.22 2.59
CA ILE A 190 -19.43 -5.46 1.17
C ILE A 190 -20.92 -5.70 0.92
N PRO A 191 -21.62 -4.79 0.23
CA PRO A 191 -23.03 -4.99 -0.10
C PRO A 191 -23.20 -6.17 -1.06
N ASP A 192 -24.30 -6.88 -0.92
CA ASP A 192 -24.75 -7.86 -1.91
C ASP A 192 -25.15 -7.13 -3.21
N GLU A 193 -24.87 -7.75 -4.35
CA GLU A 193 -25.32 -7.24 -5.65
C GLU A 193 -26.82 -7.48 -5.85
N PRO A 194 -27.57 -6.50 -6.40
CA PRO A 194 -28.97 -6.70 -6.76
C PRO A 194 -29.12 -7.76 -7.88
N GLU A 195 -30.22 -8.52 -7.82
CA GLU A 195 -30.63 -9.48 -8.87
C GLU A 195 -31.02 -8.80 -10.19
#